data_AF-A0A076LBM2-F1
#
_entry.id   AF-A0A076LBM2-F1
#
_cell.length_a   1.000
_cell.length_b   1.000
_cell.length_c   1.000
_cell.angle_alpha   90.00
_cell.angle_beta   90.00
_cell.angle_gamma   90.00
#
_symmetry.space_group_name_H-M   'P 1'
#
loop_
_entity.id
_entity.type
_entity.pdbx_description
1 polymer ?
#
loop_
_entity_poly.entity_id
_entity_poly.type
_entity_poly.pdbx_seq_one_letter_code
_entity_poly.pdbx_strand_id
1 'polypeptide(L)'
;MNYMKKIVLFLIINILPIAILGLYLCTNIGGAEDVKEVVENSPFKEFIYIDYKTLMILKDNADIQNIPAIYKETLIFINGIYIGNHGSIGIKVPLGFLIKYIPIGNFEYYNGVLIKNPNEFDLGKAEINDLINTVPSNYKDVLIYKKDYVIGIYYDLNSNKTYLVYVFKKSDNREIDTEKLKNELLQKTDAVDCNVIDMGNEIYVYQEFNGINLNLISNGIL
;
A
#
# COMPACT_ATOMS: atom_id res chain seq x y z
N MET A 1 15.64 35.85 37.59
CA MET A 1 14.72 35.31 36.57
C MET A 1 13.39 34.98 37.24
N ASN A 2 12.31 35.72 36.94
CA ASN A 2 11.00 35.58 37.60
C ASN A 2 10.47 34.13 37.54
N TYR A 3 9.79 33.69 38.61
CA TYR A 3 9.23 32.35 38.75
C TYR A 3 8.37 31.92 37.55
N MET A 4 7.57 32.84 36.99
CA MET A 4 6.83 32.62 35.73
C MET A 4 7.72 32.27 34.54
N LYS A 5 8.89 32.91 34.38
CA LYS A 5 9.82 32.60 33.28
C LYS A 5 10.39 31.19 33.40
N LYS A 6 10.62 30.69 34.63
CA LYS A 6 11.08 29.32 34.88
C LYS A 6 10.00 28.29 34.54
N ILE A 7 8.74 28.55 34.91
CA ILE A 7 7.60 27.68 34.58
C ILE A 7 7.39 27.64 33.07
N VAL A 8 7.37 28.80 32.40
CA VAL A 8 7.21 28.87 30.94
C VAL A 8 8.35 28.13 30.23
N LEU A 9 9.60 28.31 30.68
CA LEU A 9 10.73 27.60 30.11
C LEU A 9 10.64 26.08 30.35
N PHE A 10 10.19 25.65 31.52
CA PHE A 10 9.93 24.24 31.83
C PHE A 10 8.87 23.64 30.90
N LEU A 11 7.75 24.35 30.67
CA LEU A 11 6.70 23.92 29.76
C LEU A 11 7.18 23.82 28.31
N ILE A 12 7.96 24.81 27.84
CA ILE A 12 8.51 24.83 26.48
C ILE A 12 9.52 23.70 26.26
N ILE A 13 10.36 23.37 27.26
CA ILE A 13 11.38 22.33 27.10
C ILE A 13 10.79 20.93 27.23
N ASN A 14 9.83 20.72 28.14
CA ASN A 14 9.38 19.38 28.50
C ASN A 14 8.03 19.00 27.90
N ILE A 15 7.07 19.92 27.84
CA ILE A 15 5.69 19.60 27.41
C ILE A 15 5.51 19.85 25.92
N LEU A 16 6.01 20.98 25.42
CA LEU A 16 5.83 21.36 24.03
C LEU A 16 6.36 20.31 23.04
N PRO A 17 7.55 19.69 23.22
CA PRO A 17 8.02 18.66 22.30
C PRO A 17 7.15 17.40 22.30
N ILE A 18 6.62 17.01 23.47
CA ILE A 18 5.71 15.86 23.60
C ILE A 18 4.39 16.16 22.89
N ALA A 19 3.84 17.36 23.07
CA ALA A 19 2.62 17.78 22.39
C ALA A 19 2.81 17.84 20.86
N ILE A 20 3.93 18.39 20.39
CA ILE A 20 4.28 18.41 18.97
C ILE A 20 4.42 16.99 18.42
N LEU A 21 5.10 16.10 19.15
CA LEU A 21 5.25 14.70 18.74
C LEU A 21 3.90 13.97 18.69
N GLY A 22 3.05 14.18 19.70
CA GLY A 22 1.69 13.61 19.73
C GLY A 22 0.83 14.09 18.56
N LEU A 23 0.84 15.39 18.28
CA LEU A 23 0.15 15.96 17.12
C LEU A 23 0.70 15.41 15.81
N TYR A 24 2.03 15.32 15.67
CA TYR A 24 2.68 14.76 14.49
C TYR A 24 2.27 13.30 14.27
N LEU A 25 2.26 12.47 15.32
CA LEU A 25 1.79 11.09 15.22
C LEU A 25 0.32 11.03 14.80
N CYS A 26 -0.55 11.84 15.39
CA CYS A 26 -1.97 11.87 15.02
C CYS A 26 -2.19 12.26 13.54
N THR A 27 -1.34 13.12 12.97
CA THR A 27 -1.47 13.55 11.56
C THR A 27 -0.77 12.62 10.58
N ASN A 28 0.20 11.82 11.02
CA ASN A 28 1.01 10.97 10.15
C ASN A 28 0.72 9.47 10.31
N ILE A 29 -0.11 9.06 11.28
CA ILE A 29 -0.68 7.71 11.32
C ILE A 29 -1.76 7.61 10.26
N GLY A 30 -1.59 6.67 9.33
CA GLY A 30 -2.53 6.46 8.24
C GLY A 30 -1.86 5.88 7.00
N GLY A 31 -2.69 5.48 6.04
CA GLY A 31 -2.23 4.99 4.74
C GLY A 31 -1.71 6.10 3.85
N ALA A 32 -1.33 5.73 2.63
CA ALA A 32 -1.12 6.71 1.56
C ALA A 32 -2.43 7.47 1.26
N GLU A 33 -2.36 8.67 0.71
CA GLU A 33 -3.50 9.46 0.27
C GLU A 33 -4.12 8.87 -0.99
N ASP A 34 -3.29 8.53 -1.98
CA ASP A 34 -3.71 7.96 -3.26
C ASP A 34 -2.68 6.98 -3.84
N VAL A 35 -3.05 6.35 -4.96
CA VAL A 35 -2.20 5.43 -5.72
C VAL A 35 -0.90 6.08 -6.21
N LYS A 36 -0.87 7.39 -6.50
CA LYS A 36 0.34 8.09 -6.98
C LYS A 36 1.35 8.25 -5.84
N GLU A 37 0.89 8.61 -4.65
CA GLU A 37 1.75 8.70 -3.47
C GLU A 37 2.45 7.36 -3.20
N VAL A 38 1.75 6.23 -3.38
CA VAL A 38 2.32 4.90 -3.20
C VAL A 38 3.50 4.67 -4.15
N VAL A 39 3.34 4.97 -5.44
CA VAL A 39 4.40 4.77 -6.44
C VAL A 39 5.57 5.72 -6.21
N GLU A 40 5.29 7.00 -5.93
CA GLU A 40 6.33 8.02 -5.70
C GLU A 40 7.21 7.74 -4.49
N ASN A 41 6.63 7.16 -3.44
CA ASN A 41 7.34 6.83 -2.20
C ASN A 41 7.91 5.41 -2.17
N SER A 42 7.70 4.61 -3.22
CA SER A 42 8.20 3.24 -3.24
C SER A 42 9.74 3.21 -3.14
N PRO A 43 10.31 2.33 -2.29
CA PRO A 43 11.73 2.04 -2.29
C PRO A 43 12.14 1.06 -3.42
N PHE A 44 11.17 0.47 -4.12
CA PHE A 44 11.36 -0.58 -5.11
C PHE A 44 10.85 -0.18 -6.49
N LYS A 45 11.52 -0.67 -7.55
CA LYS A 45 11.15 -0.41 -8.94
C LYS A 45 9.79 -1.03 -9.31
N GLU A 46 9.58 -2.24 -8.81
CA GLU A 46 8.36 -3.04 -8.95
C GLU A 46 8.03 -3.63 -7.59
N PHE A 47 6.75 -3.66 -7.23
CA PHE A 47 6.36 -4.00 -5.87
C PHE A 47 4.90 -4.43 -5.75
N ILE A 48 4.60 -5.05 -4.61
CA ILE A 48 3.25 -5.13 -4.04
C ILE A 48 3.22 -4.17 -2.85
N TYR A 49 2.20 -3.33 -2.76
CA TYR A 49 1.94 -2.44 -1.64
C TYR A 49 0.67 -2.86 -0.92
N ILE A 50 0.70 -2.80 0.42
CA ILE A 50 -0.43 -3.05 1.30
C ILE A 50 -0.61 -1.81 2.18
N ASP A 51 -1.76 -1.16 2.05
CA ASP A 51 -2.06 0.07 2.78
C ASP A 51 -2.42 -0.18 4.25
N TYR A 52 -2.21 0.85 5.08
CA TYR A 52 -2.68 0.89 6.48
C TYR A 52 -4.10 0.34 6.65
N LYS A 53 -5.04 0.74 5.79
CA LYS A 53 -6.43 0.30 5.90
C LYS A 53 -6.56 -1.22 5.77
N THR A 54 -5.87 -1.83 4.82
CA THR A 54 -5.86 -3.29 4.65
C THR A 54 -5.19 -3.98 5.84
N LEU A 55 -4.12 -3.41 6.39
CA LEU A 55 -3.49 -3.93 7.62
C LEU A 55 -4.46 -3.91 8.81
N MET A 56 -5.27 -2.85 8.95
CA MET A 56 -6.29 -2.76 10.00
C MET A 56 -7.41 -3.78 9.81
N ILE A 57 -7.84 -4.04 8.57
CA ILE A 57 -8.80 -5.11 8.26
C ILE A 57 -8.21 -6.48 8.62
N LEU A 58 -6.94 -6.72 8.28
CA LEU A 58 -6.25 -7.98 8.54
C LEU A 58 -6.00 -8.25 10.02
N LYS A 59 -5.81 -7.20 10.83
CA LYS A 59 -5.57 -7.28 12.28
C LYS A 59 -6.56 -8.20 13.00
N ASP A 60 -7.83 -8.14 12.58
CA ASP A 60 -8.94 -8.86 13.19
C ASP A 60 -9.33 -10.13 12.42
N ASN A 61 -8.60 -10.49 11.36
CA ASN A 61 -8.83 -11.72 10.62
C ASN A 61 -8.49 -12.97 11.49
N ALA A 62 -9.33 -14.01 11.35
CA ALA A 62 -9.23 -15.27 12.07
C ALA A 62 -7.87 -15.96 11.90
N ASP A 63 -7.24 -15.83 10.73
CA ASP A 63 -5.94 -16.45 10.44
C ASP A 63 -4.77 -15.83 11.22
N ILE A 64 -4.97 -14.64 11.79
CA ILE A 64 -3.97 -13.90 12.58
C ILE A 64 -4.25 -14.02 14.08
N GLN A 65 -5.18 -14.89 14.51
CA GLN A 65 -5.53 -15.07 15.94
C GLN A 65 -4.34 -15.50 16.83
N ASN A 66 -3.35 -16.16 16.24
CA ASN A 66 -2.17 -16.63 16.97
C ASN A 66 -1.12 -15.54 17.24
N ILE A 67 -1.28 -14.32 16.70
CA ILE A 67 -0.40 -13.19 17.01
C ILE A 67 -0.84 -12.55 18.33
N PRO A 68 0.06 -12.40 19.32
CA PRO A 68 -0.26 -11.72 20.57
C PRO A 68 -0.87 -10.34 20.34
N ALA A 69 -1.92 -10.01 21.12
CA ALA A 69 -2.70 -8.78 20.96
C ALA A 69 -1.84 -7.51 20.91
N ILE A 70 -0.75 -7.46 21.68
CA ILE A 70 0.17 -6.31 21.68
C ILE A 70 0.79 -6.05 20.29
N TYR A 71 1.13 -7.09 19.53
CA TYR A 71 1.67 -6.93 18.18
C TYR A 71 0.59 -6.48 17.19
N LYS A 72 -0.65 -6.96 17.38
CA LYS A 72 -1.80 -6.48 16.61
C LYS A 72 -2.04 -4.98 16.81
N GLU A 73 -1.94 -4.51 18.06
CA GLU A 73 -2.03 -3.09 18.36
C GLU A 73 -0.84 -2.30 17.80
N THR A 74 0.35 -2.88 17.66
CA THR A 74 1.48 -2.14 17.06
C THR A 74 1.33 -1.87 15.56
N LEU A 75 0.39 -2.54 14.87
CA LEU A 75 0.12 -2.30 13.45
C LEU A 75 -0.31 -0.86 13.16
N ILE A 76 -0.84 -0.12 14.16
CA ILE A 76 -1.24 1.29 13.93
C ILE A 76 -0.04 2.16 13.51
N PHE A 77 1.18 1.74 13.86
CA PHE A 77 2.39 2.47 13.53
C PHE A 77 2.96 2.11 12.16
N ILE A 78 2.27 1.26 11.38
CA ILE A 78 2.67 0.88 10.02
C ILE A 78 1.73 1.55 9.04
N ASN A 79 2.22 2.58 8.34
CA ASN A 79 1.46 3.31 7.33
C ASN A 79 1.26 2.49 6.05
N GLY A 80 2.19 1.58 5.76
CA GLY A 80 2.08 0.68 4.63
C GLY A 80 3.29 -0.24 4.50
N ILE A 81 3.12 -1.32 3.75
CA ILE A 81 4.15 -2.32 3.51
C ILE A 81 4.37 -2.45 2.00
N TYR A 82 5.62 -2.36 1.57
CA TYR A 82 6.08 -2.69 0.22
C TYR A 82 6.74 -4.07 0.23
N ILE A 83 6.51 -4.85 -0.80
CA ILE A 83 7.13 -6.16 -1.03
C ILE A 83 7.73 -6.14 -2.43
N GLY A 84 9.05 -6.24 -2.52
CA GLY A 84 9.79 -6.34 -3.77
C GLY A 84 9.67 -7.74 -4.38
N ASN A 85 9.97 -7.85 -5.67
CA ASN A 85 9.85 -9.09 -6.44
C ASN A 85 10.80 -10.20 -5.96
N HIS A 86 11.95 -9.81 -5.41
CA HIS A 86 13.01 -10.73 -5.00
C HIS A 86 13.06 -10.92 -3.48
N GLY A 87 11.98 -10.55 -2.77
CA GLY A 87 11.79 -10.81 -1.34
C GLY A 87 12.20 -9.67 -0.40
N SER A 88 12.59 -8.50 -0.94
CA SER A 88 12.79 -7.30 -0.12
C SER A 88 11.48 -6.86 0.50
N ILE A 89 11.48 -6.47 1.78
CA ILE A 89 10.29 -5.95 2.47
C ILE A 89 10.57 -4.54 2.95
N GLY A 90 9.75 -3.57 2.55
CA GLY A 90 9.80 -2.18 2.99
C GLY A 90 8.63 -1.85 3.92
N ILE A 91 8.89 -1.26 5.09
CA ILE A 91 7.86 -0.86 6.06
C ILE A 91 7.89 0.67 6.22
N LYS A 92 6.80 1.35 5.83
CA LYS A 92 6.61 2.80 6.02
C LYS A 92 6.01 3.03 7.40
N VAL A 93 6.64 3.86 8.21
CA VAL A 93 6.19 4.19 9.58
C VAL A 93 6.18 5.72 9.77
N PRO A 94 5.28 6.29 10.59
CA PRO A 94 5.15 7.75 10.76
C PRO A 94 6.46 8.45 11.13
N LEU A 95 7.29 7.81 11.95
CA LEU A 95 8.57 8.33 12.43
C LEU A 95 9.79 7.69 11.75
N GLY A 96 9.63 7.18 10.52
CA GLY A 96 10.67 6.42 9.82
C GLY A 96 11.98 7.21 9.69
N PHE A 97 11.91 8.53 9.57
CA PHE A 97 13.09 9.40 9.48
C PHE A 97 14.01 9.34 10.72
N LEU A 98 13.48 9.04 11.92
CA LEU A 98 14.27 8.92 13.15
C LEU A 98 15.23 7.73 13.10
N ILE A 99 14.93 6.74 12.26
CA ILE A 99 15.68 5.50 12.18
C ILE A 99 17.05 5.70 11.49
N LYS A 100 17.20 6.80 10.74
CA LYS A 100 18.52 7.29 10.31
C LYS A 100 19.48 7.52 11.50
N TYR A 101 18.94 7.86 12.66
CA TYR A 101 19.71 8.20 13.87
C TYR A 101 19.70 7.10 14.92
N ILE A 102 18.69 6.22 14.89
CA ILE A 102 18.53 5.10 15.82
C ILE A 102 18.42 3.82 14.98
N PRO A 103 19.55 3.16 14.67
CA PRO A 103 19.51 1.94 13.87
C PRO A 103 18.70 0.86 14.57
N ILE A 104 17.77 0.25 13.85
CA ILE A 104 16.99 -0.91 14.30
C ILE A 104 17.66 -2.14 13.72
N GLY A 105 18.03 -3.10 14.58
CA GLY A 105 18.75 -4.30 14.14
C GLY A 105 18.02 -5.05 13.02
N ASN A 106 18.78 -5.53 12.03
CA ASN A 106 18.31 -6.25 10.84
C ASN A 106 17.42 -5.44 9.87
N PHE A 107 17.34 -4.11 10.01
CA PHE A 107 16.69 -3.23 9.05
C PHE A 107 17.67 -2.19 8.50
N GLU A 108 17.59 -1.96 7.20
CA GLU A 108 18.25 -0.85 6.52
C GLU A 108 17.26 0.29 6.31
N TYR A 109 17.73 1.53 6.35
CA TYR A 109 16.88 2.67 6.03
C TYR A 109 17.16 3.13 4.60
N TYR A 110 16.11 3.19 3.77
CA TYR A 110 16.21 3.69 2.40
C TYR A 110 14.93 4.42 2.01
N ASN A 111 15.09 5.64 1.46
CA ASN A 111 14.00 6.47 0.93
C ASN A 111 12.76 6.61 1.86
N GLY A 112 12.93 6.79 3.17
CA GLY A 112 11.79 6.94 4.09
C GLY A 112 11.22 5.63 4.64
N VAL A 113 11.75 4.49 4.22
CA VAL A 113 11.20 3.17 4.48
C VAL A 113 12.24 2.28 5.18
N LEU A 114 11.77 1.43 6.09
CA LEU A 114 12.57 0.38 6.71
C LEU A 114 12.62 -0.86 5.84
N ILE A 115 13.80 -1.26 5.37
CA ILE A 115 13.99 -2.40 4.49
C ILE A 115 14.56 -3.59 5.25
N LYS A 116 13.93 -4.75 5.06
CA LYS A 116 14.43 -6.06 5.50
C LYS A 116 14.74 -6.92 4.28
N ASN A 117 15.80 -7.71 4.36
CA ASN A 117 16.30 -8.58 3.29
C ASN A 117 16.50 -7.81 1.96
N PRO A 118 17.28 -6.71 1.96
CA PRO A 118 17.46 -5.90 0.77
C PRO A 118 18.05 -6.72 -0.37
N ASN A 119 17.43 -6.62 -1.54
CA ASN A 119 17.93 -7.16 -2.79
C ASN A 119 18.13 -6.01 -3.79
N GLU A 120 19.35 -5.89 -4.33
CA GLU A 120 19.70 -4.81 -5.27
C GLU A 120 18.82 -4.78 -6.53
N PHE A 121 18.26 -5.92 -6.93
CA PHE A 121 17.34 -6.01 -8.07
C PHE A 121 15.96 -5.39 -7.78
N ASP A 122 15.52 -5.38 -6.51
CA ASP A 122 14.28 -4.72 -6.10
C ASP A 122 14.47 -3.21 -5.94
N LEU A 123 15.61 -2.79 -5.38
CA LEU A 123 15.88 -1.41 -4.99
C LEU A 123 15.89 -0.45 -6.19
N GLY A 124 15.31 0.73 -5.96
CA GLY A 124 15.26 1.83 -6.92
C GLY A 124 13.91 2.52 -6.89
N LYS A 125 13.83 3.75 -7.42
CA LYS A 125 12.53 4.41 -7.56
C LYS A 125 11.73 3.72 -8.66
N ALA A 126 10.44 3.54 -8.42
CA ALA A 126 9.50 3.16 -9.46
C ALA A 126 9.44 4.27 -10.52
N GLU A 127 9.57 3.90 -11.79
CA GLU A 127 9.33 4.82 -12.90
C GLU A 127 7.83 4.96 -13.08
N ILE A 128 7.28 6.15 -12.79
CA ILE A 128 5.84 6.43 -12.96
C ILE A 128 5.47 6.23 -14.43
N ASN A 129 4.86 5.10 -14.74
CA ASN A 129 4.31 4.81 -16.06
C ASN A 129 2.90 5.41 -16.24
N ASP A 130 2.50 5.50 -17.51
CA ASP A 130 1.18 5.90 -17.96
C ASP A 130 0.03 5.11 -17.30
N LEU A 131 0.22 3.80 -17.10
CA LEU A 131 -0.77 2.90 -16.51
C LEU A 131 -1.32 3.38 -15.16
N ILE A 132 -0.50 4.04 -14.34
CA ILE A 132 -0.93 4.50 -13.01
C ILE A 132 -2.03 5.54 -13.08
N ASN A 133 -2.08 6.34 -14.16
CA ASN A 133 -3.08 7.38 -14.34
C ASN A 133 -4.44 6.80 -14.73
N THR A 134 -4.48 5.53 -15.16
CA THR A 134 -5.70 4.81 -15.52
C THR A 134 -6.35 4.16 -14.29
N VAL A 135 -5.58 3.88 -13.25
CA VAL A 135 -6.11 3.33 -11.98
C VAL A 135 -6.77 4.44 -11.16
N PRO A 136 -8.00 4.25 -10.65
CA PRO A 136 -8.64 5.26 -9.82
C PRO A 136 -7.84 5.53 -8.54
N SER A 137 -7.73 6.81 -8.16
CA SER A 137 -6.84 7.27 -7.08
C SER A 137 -6.98 6.55 -5.73
N ASN A 138 -8.17 6.04 -5.40
CA ASN A 138 -8.45 5.35 -4.14
C ASN A 138 -8.19 3.83 -4.17
N TYR A 139 -7.78 3.25 -5.30
CA TYR A 139 -7.51 1.81 -5.45
C TYR A 139 -6.09 1.44 -4.98
N LYS A 140 -5.77 1.86 -3.76
CA LYS A 140 -4.44 1.74 -3.13
C LYS A 140 -4.43 0.76 -1.96
N ASP A 141 -5.58 0.22 -1.56
CA ASP A 141 -5.67 -0.64 -0.38
C ASP A 141 -4.73 -1.85 -0.52
N VAL A 142 -4.65 -2.38 -1.74
CA VAL A 142 -3.51 -3.16 -2.24
C VAL A 142 -3.17 -2.65 -3.64
N LEU A 143 -1.88 -2.47 -3.94
CA LEU A 143 -1.41 -2.06 -5.26
C LEU A 143 -0.29 -2.98 -5.73
N ILE A 144 -0.46 -3.64 -6.86
CA ILE A 144 0.61 -4.42 -7.52
C ILE A 144 1.12 -3.58 -8.68
N TYR A 145 2.36 -3.16 -8.60
CA TYR A 145 2.98 -2.26 -9.57
C TYR A 145 4.13 -2.94 -10.30
N LYS A 146 3.96 -3.17 -11.60
CA LYS A 146 4.97 -3.71 -12.50
C LYS A 146 5.14 -2.80 -13.70
N LYS A 147 6.22 -3.02 -14.46
CA LYS A 147 6.52 -2.29 -15.68
C LYS A 147 5.39 -2.34 -16.70
N ASP A 148 4.83 -3.53 -16.92
CA ASP A 148 3.87 -3.79 -18.00
C ASP A 148 2.41 -3.87 -17.52
N TYR A 149 2.19 -3.83 -16.21
CA TYR A 149 0.84 -3.84 -15.65
C TYR A 149 0.75 -3.24 -14.25
N VAL A 150 -0.45 -2.80 -13.88
CA VAL A 150 -0.80 -2.33 -12.54
C VAL A 150 -2.13 -2.97 -12.11
N ILE A 151 -2.19 -3.45 -10.87
CA ILE A 151 -3.44 -3.89 -10.25
C ILE A 151 -3.70 -3.01 -9.02
N GLY A 152 -4.80 -2.30 -9.01
CA GLY A 152 -5.29 -1.57 -7.84
C GLY A 152 -6.49 -2.27 -7.23
N ILE A 153 -6.52 -2.39 -5.90
CA ILE A 153 -7.62 -2.97 -5.14
C ILE A 153 -8.16 -1.92 -4.17
N TYR A 154 -9.49 -1.87 -4.05
CA TYR A 154 -10.21 -1.03 -3.11
C TYR A 154 -11.25 -1.85 -2.33
N TYR A 155 -11.19 -1.79 -1.01
CA TYR A 155 -12.13 -2.42 -0.11
C TYR A 155 -13.17 -1.41 0.37
N ASP A 156 -14.40 -1.47 -0.10
CA ASP A 156 -15.46 -0.61 0.41
C ASP A 156 -16.15 -1.25 1.61
N LEU A 157 -15.81 -0.76 2.79
CA LEU A 157 -16.38 -1.23 4.05
C LEU A 157 -17.87 -0.90 4.19
N ASN A 158 -18.37 0.14 3.52
CA ASN A 158 -19.78 0.53 3.63
C ASN A 158 -20.69 -0.41 2.84
N SER A 159 -20.29 -0.73 1.60
CA SER A 159 -21.03 -1.67 0.76
C SER A 159 -20.63 -3.13 0.98
N ASN A 160 -19.60 -3.39 1.80
CA ASN A 160 -18.99 -4.70 2.01
C ASN A 160 -18.64 -5.35 0.65
N LYS A 161 -17.92 -4.61 -0.18
CA LYS A 161 -17.50 -5.04 -1.52
C LYS A 161 -16.00 -4.84 -1.71
N THR A 162 -15.44 -5.62 -2.61
CA THR A 162 -14.08 -5.46 -3.10
C THR A 162 -14.11 -5.10 -4.57
N TYR A 163 -13.35 -4.08 -4.94
CA TYR A 163 -13.20 -3.64 -6.32
C TYR A 163 -11.75 -3.83 -6.74
N LEU A 164 -11.58 -4.33 -7.96
CA LEU A 164 -10.28 -4.54 -8.56
C LEU A 164 -10.23 -3.86 -9.92
N VAL A 165 -9.15 -3.14 -10.15
CA VAL A 165 -8.79 -2.61 -11.46
C VAL A 165 -7.46 -3.21 -11.86
N TYR A 166 -7.42 -3.84 -13.03
CA TYR A 166 -6.22 -4.38 -13.63
C TYR A 166 -5.99 -3.71 -14.99
N VAL A 167 -4.86 -3.03 -15.13
CA VAL A 167 -4.48 -2.33 -16.35
C VAL A 167 -3.17 -2.92 -16.85
N PHE A 168 -3.11 -3.35 -18.11
CA PHE A 168 -1.90 -3.93 -18.70
C PHE A 168 -1.68 -3.48 -20.13
N LYS A 169 -0.40 -3.42 -20.53
CA LYS A 169 0.01 -3.09 -21.90
C LYS A 169 -0.22 -4.28 -22.82
N LYS A 170 -0.72 -4.02 -24.02
CA LYS A 170 -0.84 -5.05 -25.06
C LYS A 170 0.55 -5.43 -25.57
N SER A 171 0.79 -6.73 -25.74
CA SER A 171 1.94 -7.21 -26.48
C SER A 171 1.67 -7.12 -28.00
N ASP A 172 2.56 -6.46 -28.72
CA ASP A 172 2.67 -6.44 -30.20
C ASP A 172 1.36 -6.23 -31.00
N ASN A 173 0.61 -5.16 -30.71
CA ASN A 173 -0.61 -4.78 -31.44
C ASN A 173 -1.64 -5.92 -31.61
N ARG A 174 -1.61 -6.94 -30.75
CA ARG A 174 -2.59 -8.03 -30.80
C ARG A 174 -3.95 -7.47 -30.42
N GLU A 175 -4.92 -7.64 -31.29
CA GLU A 175 -6.32 -7.44 -30.93
C GLU A 175 -6.67 -8.41 -29.79
N ILE A 176 -7.22 -7.85 -28.72
CA ILE A 176 -7.71 -8.63 -27.58
C ILE A 176 -9.22 -8.65 -27.70
N ASP A 177 -9.77 -9.85 -27.80
CA ASP A 177 -11.21 -10.07 -27.71
C ASP A 177 -11.67 -9.80 -26.27
N THR A 178 -12.20 -8.59 -26.05
CA THR A 178 -12.60 -8.12 -24.72
C THR A 178 -13.79 -8.88 -24.17
N GLU A 179 -14.71 -9.34 -25.02
CA GLU A 179 -15.87 -10.12 -24.60
C GLU A 179 -15.45 -11.52 -24.15
N LYS A 180 -14.56 -12.15 -24.92
CA LYS A 180 -13.95 -13.42 -24.51
C LYS A 180 -13.19 -13.29 -23.20
N LEU A 181 -12.33 -12.27 -23.06
CA LEU A 181 -11.57 -12.05 -21.83
C LEU A 181 -12.50 -11.82 -20.62
N LYS A 182 -13.54 -10.99 -20.78
CA LYS A 182 -14.56 -10.76 -19.75
C LYS A 182 -15.20 -12.08 -19.30
N ASN A 183 -15.62 -12.91 -20.25
CA ASN A 183 -16.27 -14.19 -19.95
C ASN A 183 -15.32 -15.17 -19.26
N GLU A 184 -14.05 -15.22 -19.66
CA GLU A 184 -13.03 -16.04 -19.00
C GLU A 184 -12.78 -15.59 -17.56
N LEU A 185 -12.70 -14.28 -17.30
CA LEU A 185 -12.50 -13.74 -15.96
C LEU A 185 -13.69 -14.04 -15.05
N LEU A 186 -14.92 -13.86 -15.53
CA LEU A 186 -16.14 -14.21 -14.77
C LEU A 186 -16.24 -15.72 -14.46
N GLN A 187 -15.64 -16.59 -15.29
CA GLN A 187 -15.62 -18.03 -15.04
C GLN A 187 -14.51 -18.46 -14.07
N LYS A 188 -13.37 -17.77 -14.09
CA LYS A 188 -12.20 -18.11 -13.28
C LYS A 188 -12.20 -17.46 -11.90
N THR A 189 -13.02 -16.44 -11.71
CA THR A 189 -13.09 -15.66 -10.47
C THR A 189 -14.50 -15.74 -9.88
N ASP A 190 -14.63 -15.33 -8.62
CA ASP A 190 -15.90 -15.14 -7.92
C ASP A 190 -16.47 -13.72 -8.10
N ALA A 191 -16.04 -13.01 -9.16
CA ALA A 191 -16.52 -11.67 -9.47
C ALA A 191 -18.02 -11.67 -9.82
N VAL A 192 -18.76 -10.73 -9.25
CA VAL A 192 -20.20 -10.52 -9.51
C VAL A 192 -20.45 -9.57 -10.66
N ASP A 193 -19.46 -8.73 -10.98
CA ASP A 193 -19.46 -7.90 -12.18
C ASP A 193 -18.04 -7.84 -12.77
N CYS A 194 -17.98 -7.73 -14.09
CA CYS A 194 -16.72 -7.56 -14.81
C CYS A 194 -16.93 -6.72 -16.07
N ASN A 195 -16.03 -5.78 -16.28
CA ASN A 195 -15.94 -5.01 -17.49
C ASN A 195 -14.51 -5.03 -18.04
N VAL A 196 -14.38 -5.09 -19.37
CA VAL A 196 -13.10 -5.09 -20.07
C VAL A 196 -13.18 -4.06 -21.18
N ILE A 197 -12.28 -3.09 -21.14
CA ILE A 197 -12.24 -1.96 -22.07
C ILE A 197 -10.90 -1.98 -22.79
N ASP A 198 -10.97 -1.94 -24.11
CA ASP A 198 -9.81 -1.70 -24.96
C ASP A 198 -9.53 -0.20 -25.05
N MET A 199 -8.35 0.23 -24.58
CA MET A 199 -7.91 1.63 -24.58
C MET A 199 -6.82 1.90 -25.64
N GLY A 200 -6.74 1.07 -26.68
CA GLY A 200 -5.75 1.18 -27.74
C GLY A 200 -4.51 0.35 -27.44
N ASN A 201 -3.52 0.92 -26.75
CA ASN A 201 -2.27 0.23 -26.40
C ASN A 201 -2.35 -0.55 -25.08
N GLU A 202 -3.44 -0.38 -24.34
CA GLU A 202 -3.65 -0.93 -23.01
C GLU A 202 -5.04 -1.56 -22.92
N ILE A 203 -5.19 -2.51 -22.00
CA ILE A 203 -6.49 -3.06 -21.60
C ILE A 203 -6.76 -2.65 -20.16
N TYR A 204 -7.97 -2.18 -19.93
CA TYR A 204 -8.51 -1.90 -18.60
C TYR A 204 -9.54 -2.98 -18.24
N VAL A 205 -9.32 -3.65 -17.12
CA VAL A 205 -10.22 -4.65 -16.56
C VAL A 205 -10.72 -4.13 -15.21
N TYR A 206 -12.03 -4.13 -15.04
CA TYR A 206 -12.70 -3.90 -13.76
C TYR A 206 -13.39 -5.18 -13.31
N GLN A 207 -13.27 -5.51 -12.03
CA GLN A 207 -14.00 -6.60 -11.38
C GLN A 207 -14.55 -6.13 -10.03
N GLU A 208 -15.73 -6.62 -9.72
CA GLU A 208 -16.42 -6.40 -8.44
C GLU A 208 -16.67 -7.74 -7.75
N PHE A 209 -16.45 -7.79 -6.44
CA PHE A 209 -16.65 -8.97 -5.62
C PHE A 209 -17.52 -8.63 -4.41
N ASN A 210 -18.33 -9.60 -3.98
CA ASN A 210 -19.07 -9.52 -2.73
C ASN A 210 -18.15 -9.82 -1.54
N GLY A 211 -18.23 -8.99 -0.51
CA GLY A 211 -17.40 -9.10 0.69
C GLY A 211 -15.99 -8.55 0.53
N ILE A 212 -15.25 -8.60 1.63
CA ILE A 212 -13.82 -8.24 1.67
C ILE A 212 -13.00 -9.46 1.25
N ASN A 213 -12.56 -9.48 -0.01
CA ASN A 213 -11.80 -10.58 -0.58
C ASN A 213 -10.29 -10.34 -0.41
N LEU A 214 -9.74 -10.89 0.67
CA LEU A 214 -8.30 -10.80 1.00
C LEU A 214 -7.45 -11.81 0.23
N ASN A 215 -8.07 -12.81 -0.40
CA ASN A 215 -7.37 -13.85 -1.17
C ASN A 215 -6.88 -13.31 -2.54
N LEU A 216 -7.33 -12.13 -2.95
CA LEU A 216 -6.81 -11.46 -4.16
C LEU A 216 -5.31 -11.14 -4.04
N ILE A 217 -4.77 -11.07 -2.82
CA ILE A 217 -3.35 -10.84 -2.53
C ILE A 217 -2.51 -12.10 -2.81
N SER A 218 -3.04 -13.29 -2.50
CA SER A 218 -2.33 -14.57 -2.58
C SER A 218 -2.49 -15.27 -3.92
N ASN A 219 -3.63 -15.08 -4.59
CA ASN A 219 -3.96 -15.79 -5.81
C ASN A 219 -3.41 -15.15 -7.08
N GLY A 220 -2.49 -14.18 -6.96
CA GLY A 220 -1.74 -13.58 -8.07
C GLY A 220 -2.58 -13.54 -9.33
N ILE A 221 -3.62 -12.69 -9.33
CA ILE A 221 -4.64 -12.67 -10.40
C ILE A 221 -3.94 -12.48 -11.73
N LEU A 222 -3.72 -13.62 -12.40
CA LEU A 222 -3.39 -13.92 -13.79
C LEU A 222 -3.36 -15.45 -13.97
#